data_AF-A0A3B6VTG0-F1
#
_entry.id   AF-A0A3B6VTG0-F1
#
_cell.length_a   1.000
_cell.length_b   1.000
_cell.length_c   1.000
_cell.angle_alpha   90.00
_cell.angle_beta   90.00
_cell.angle_gamma   90.00
#
_symmetry.space_group_name_H-M   'P 1'
#
loop_
_entity.id
_entity.type
_entity.pdbx_description
1 polymer ?
#
loop_
_entity_poly.entity_id
_entity_poly.type
_entity_poly.pdbx_seq_one_letter_code
_entity_poly.pdbx_strand_id
1 'polypeptide(L)'
;MKLKLQIGFITLIALMLISCGGLPTKEYERVTALRDTVVNKYPEIQTFAQEDFDIAEKGYAEADIIMKEENKDEAEKAKELLLTAETNYNLVLDKGLPPYSEILKKQTDESATNAIDIKASVMYADEFAKADTVYQEANAMYTAETKDYRIMVDKLYQAKVAYTDLYNKTKEQFDRSDEALKLVKERLAQLEKMMQEIEAFEQEQN
;
A
#
# COMPACT_ATOMS: atom_id res chain seq x y z
N MET A 1 44.50 -7.02 -55.34
CA MET A 1 43.03 -6.95 -55.28
C MET A 1 42.39 -7.66 -54.08
N LYS A 2 43.14 -8.39 -53.23
CA LYS A 2 42.57 -9.20 -52.13
C LYS A 2 42.42 -8.48 -50.77
N LEU A 3 43.22 -7.44 -50.49
CA LEU A 3 43.23 -6.78 -49.17
C LEU A 3 42.01 -5.85 -48.95
N LYS A 4 41.60 -5.11 -49.99
CA LYS A 4 40.44 -4.19 -49.90
C LYS A 4 39.09 -4.93 -49.79
N LEU A 5 39.00 -6.15 -50.34
CA LEU A 5 37.81 -6.99 -50.24
C LEU A 5 37.69 -7.63 -48.84
N GLN A 6 38.81 -8.03 -48.22
CA GLN A 6 38.83 -8.58 -46.86
C GLN A 6 38.52 -7.52 -45.79
N ILE A 7 39.00 -6.28 -45.95
CA ILE A 7 38.70 -5.20 -45.00
C ILE A 7 37.21 -4.84 -45.03
N GLY A 8 36.57 -4.80 -46.22
CA GLY A 8 35.12 -4.57 -46.33
C GLY A 8 34.25 -5.70 -45.77
N PHE A 9 34.72 -6.94 -45.80
CA PHE A 9 34.01 -8.09 -45.23
C PHE A 9 34.09 -8.13 -43.69
N ILE A 10 35.23 -7.70 -43.12
CA ILE A 10 35.44 -7.68 -41.67
C ILE A 10 34.66 -6.53 -41.01
N THR A 11 34.53 -5.37 -41.65
CA THR A 11 33.67 -4.28 -41.15
C THR A 11 32.18 -4.61 -41.24
N LEU A 12 31.74 -5.41 -42.23
CA LEU A 12 30.35 -5.86 -42.33
C LEU A 12 29.98 -6.86 -41.22
N ILE A 13 30.89 -7.75 -40.84
CA ILE A 13 30.69 -8.72 -39.74
C ILE A 13 30.76 -8.02 -38.37
N ALA A 14 31.60 -7.00 -38.21
CA ALA A 14 31.66 -6.19 -36.99
C ALA A 14 30.36 -5.38 -36.74
N LEU A 15 29.65 -4.96 -37.80
CA LEU A 15 28.34 -4.32 -37.70
C LEU A 15 27.21 -5.30 -37.34
N MET A 16 27.32 -6.59 -37.72
CA MET A 16 26.35 -7.62 -37.35
C MET A 16 26.51 -8.15 -35.91
N LEU A 17 27.65 -7.93 -35.26
CA LEU A 17 27.87 -8.34 -33.86
C LEU A 17 27.49 -7.26 -32.84
N ILE A 18 27.14 -6.05 -33.27
CA ILE A 18 26.64 -4.99 -32.39
C ILE A 18 25.10 -5.03 -32.26
N SER A 19 24.38 -5.75 -33.13
CA SER A 19 22.93 -5.89 -33.01
C SER A 19 22.47 -6.98 -32.01
N CYS A 20 23.38 -7.49 -31.16
CA CYS A 20 22.99 -8.32 -30.02
C CYS A 20 22.57 -7.44 -28.82
N GLY A 21 21.58 -6.56 -29.05
CA GLY A 21 20.83 -5.95 -27.96
C GLY A 21 19.92 -7.00 -27.35
N GLY A 22 20.28 -7.52 -26.17
CA GLY A 22 19.36 -8.35 -25.40
C GLY A 22 18.09 -7.56 -25.06
N LEU A 23 17.01 -8.27 -24.73
CA LEU A 23 15.79 -7.62 -24.24
C LEU A 23 16.12 -6.72 -23.05
N PRO A 24 15.47 -5.54 -22.91
CA PRO A 24 15.73 -4.57 -21.85
C PRO A 24 15.14 -5.02 -20.50
N THR A 25 15.63 -6.14 -19.96
CA THR A 25 15.08 -6.79 -18.75
C THR A 25 15.18 -5.90 -17.51
N LYS A 26 16.28 -5.16 -17.36
CA LYS A 26 16.48 -4.26 -16.21
C LYS A 26 15.51 -3.08 -16.21
N GLU A 27 15.28 -2.49 -17.37
CA GLU A 27 14.28 -1.44 -17.57
C GLU A 27 12.89 -2.00 -17.28
N TYR A 28 12.59 -3.19 -17.81
CA TYR A 28 11.29 -3.83 -17.62
C TYR A 28 11.00 -4.07 -16.14
N GLU A 29 11.90 -4.73 -15.40
CA GLU A 29 11.75 -4.95 -13.95
C GLU A 29 11.56 -3.65 -13.17
N ARG A 30 12.34 -2.62 -13.49
CA ARG A 30 12.26 -1.32 -12.83
C ARG A 30 10.92 -0.62 -13.09
N VAL A 31 10.45 -0.64 -14.34
CA VAL A 31 9.16 -0.02 -14.71
C VAL A 31 8.00 -0.82 -14.14
N THR A 32 8.09 -2.16 -14.09
CA THR A 32 7.09 -3.00 -13.42
C THR A 32 6.96 -2.64 -11.94
N ALA A 33 8.08 -2.39 -11.24
CA ALA A 33 8.04 -1.97 -9.83
C ALA A 33 7.42 -0.57 -9.65
N LEU A 34 7.69 0.36 -10.55
CA LEU A 34 7.04 1.69 -10.56
C LEU A 34 5.54 1.55 -10.80
N ARG A 35 5.15 0.75 -11.79
CA ARG A 35 3.76 0.45 -12.10
C ARG A 35 3.03 -0.15 -10.91
N ASP A 36 3.62 -1.14 -10.23
CA ASP A 36 3.03 -1.76 -9.05
C ASP A 36 2.77 -0.72 -7.94
N THR A 37 3.71 0.21 -7.75
CA THR A 37 3.53 1.32 -6.80
C THR A 37 2.36 2.22 -7.18
N VAL A 38 2.25 2.61 -8.45
CA VAL A 38 1.21 3.55 -8.93
C VAL A 38 -0.17 2.88 -9.02
N VAL A 39 -0.24 1.63 -9.49
CA VAL A 39 -1.50 0.94 -9.79
C VAL A 39 -2.04 0.17 -8.59
N ASN A 40 -1.18 -0.48 -7.81
CA ASN A 40 -1.62 -1.38 -6.75
C ASN A 40 -1.43 -0.78 -5.35
N LYS A 41 -0.29 -0.13 -5.10
CA LYS A 41 0.01 0.40 -3.75
C LYS A 41 -0.74 1.70 -3.45
N TYR A 42 -0.74 2.65 -4.39
CA TYR A 42 -1.35 3.97 -4.23
C TYR A 42 -2.29 4.33 -5.41
N PRO A 43 -3.32 3.51 -5.70
CA PRO A 43 -4.14 3.67 -6.91
C PRO A 43 -4.78 5.05 -7.06
N GLU A 44 -5.02 5.78 -5.98
CA GLU A 44 -5.66 7.09 -6.03
C GLU A 44 -4.76 8.16 -6.69
N ILE A 45 -3.44 7.97 -6.70
CA ILE A 45 -2.52 9.00 -7.18
C ILE A 45 -2.65 9.25 -8.69
N GLN A 46 -3.12 8.26 -9.45
CA GLN A 46 -3.33 8.37 -10.90
C GLN A 46 -4.31 9.51 -11.25
N THR A 47 -5.27 9.80 -10.36
CA THR A 47 -6.30 10.83 -10.60
C THR A 47 -5.73 12.25 -10.61
N PHE A 48 -4.56 12.48 -10.03
CA PHE A 48 -3.87 13.77 -10.02
C PHE A 48 -2.96 13.98 -11.24
N ALA A 49 -2.73 12.93 -12.03
CA ALA A 49 -1.81 12.93 -13.16
C ALA A 49 -2.28 11.95 -14.25
N GLN A 50 -3.57 12.01 -14.60
CA GLN A 50 -4.21 11.02 -15.46
C GLN A 50 -3.55 10.93 -16.85
N GLU A 51 -3.19 12.08 -17.44
CA GLU A 51 -2.52 12.12 -18.75
C GLU A 51 -1.15 11.41 -18.71
N ASP A 52 -0.35 11.68 -17.69
CA ASP A 52 0.95 11.01 -17.52
C ASP A 52 0.74 9.51 -17.28
N PHE A 53 -0.25 9.14 -16.47
CA PHE A 53 -0.60 7.74 -16.22
C PHE A 53 -0.99 6.99 -17.50
N ASP A 54 -1.85 7.58 -18.33
CA ASP A 54 -2.30 6.97 -19.58
C ASP A 54 -1.13 6.77 -20.57
N ILE A 55 -0.20 7.72 -20.63
CA ILE A 55 1.04 7.58 -21.42
C ILE A 55 1.89 6.44 -20.87
N ALA A 56 2.04 6.36 -19.54
CA ALA A 56 2.84 5.33 -18.89
C ALA A 56 2.28 3.93 -19.13
N GLU A 57 0.98 3.71 -18.90
CA GLU A 57 0.33 2.42 -19.09
C GLU A 57 0.36 1.99 -20.55
N LYS A 58 0.18 2.91 -21.51
CA LYS A 58 0.28 2.60 -22.94
C LYS A 58 1.69 2.12 -23.30
N GLY A 59 2.71 2.87 -22.89
CA GLY A 59 4.11 2.51 -23.13
C GLY A 59 4.49 1.17 -22.49
N TYR A 60 4.08 0.97 -21.24
CA TYR A 60 4.31 -0.29 -20.53
C TYR A 60 3.61 -1.47 -21.21
N ALA A 61 2.34 -1.34 -21.59
CA ALA A 61 1.58 -2.42 -22.21
C ALA A 61 2.17 -2.85 -23.56
N GLU A 62 2.60 -1.89 -24.40
CA GLU A 62 3.26 -2.20 -25.66
C GLU A 62 4.63 -2.87 -25.44
N ALA A 63 5.43 -2.40 -24.48
CA ALA A 63 6.70 -3.04 -24.14
C ALA A 63 6.53 -4.44 -23.53
N ASP A 64 5.52 -4.64 -22.69
CA ASP A 64 5.20 -5.90 -22.02
C ASP A 64 4.94 -7.03 -23.02
N ILE A 65 4.26 -6.72 -24.14
CA ILE A 65 4.04 -7.67 -25.24
C ILE A 65 5.39 -8.09 -25.85
N ILE A 66 6.23 -7.13 -26.22
CA ILE A 66 7.56 -7.40 -26.82
C ILE A 66 8.44 -8.23 -25.88
N MET A 67 8.42 -7.90 -24.58
CA MET A 67 9.19 -8.60 -23.56
C MET A 67 8.72 -10.05 -23.36
N LYS A 68 7.39 -10.30 -23.35
CA LYS A 68 6.81 -11.63 -23.16
C LYS A 68 6.93 -12.53 -24.40
N GLU A 69 6.87 -11.95 -25.58
CA GLU A 69 7.09 -12.66 -26.85
C GLU A 69 8.58 -12.91 -27.13
N GLU A 70 9.46 -12.37 -26.28
CA GLU A 70 10.91 -12.40 -26.45
C GLU A 70 11.38 -11.87 -27.81
N ASN A 71 10.66 -10.88 -28.37
CA ASN A 71 10.93 -10.35 -29.71
C ASN A 71 12.16 -9.43 -29.70
N LYS A 72 13.32 -10.02 -29.96
CA LYS A 72 14.62 -9.32 -29.97
C LYS A 72 14.76 -8.28 -31.07
N ASP A 73 14.03 -8.40 -32.17
CA ASP A 73 14.07 -7.43 -33.27
C ASP A 73 13.45 -6.09 -32.85
N GLU A 74 12.54 -6.11 -31.87
CA GLU A 74 11.91 -4.91 -31.28
C GLU A 74 12.53 -4.51 -29.93
N ALA A 75 13.70 -5.03 -29.56
CA ALA A 75 14.31 -4.76 -28.25
C ALA A 75 14.58 -3.26 -27.99
N GLU A 76 15.07 -2.52 -28.99
CA GLU A 76 15.28 -1.07 -28.84
C GLU A 76 13.96 -0.29 -28.70
N LYS A 77 12.92 -0.71 -29.43
CA LYS A 77 11.57 -0.13 -29.28
C LYS A 77 11.01 -0.40 -27.88
N ALA A 78 11.14 -1.62 -27.37
CA ALA A 78 10.73 -1.95 -26.00
C ALA A 78 11.47 -1.07 -24.99
N LYS A 79 12.76 -0.83 -25.19
CA LYS A 79 13.56 0.04 -24.32
C LYS A 79 13.07 1.48 -24.33
N GLU A 80 12.79 2.06 -25.49
CA GLU A 80 12.24 3.41 -25.61
C GLU A 80 10.85 3.54 -24.96
N LEU A 81 9.98 2.55 -25.17
CA LEU A 81 8.66 2.47 -24.54
C LEU A 81 8.78 2.40 -23.01
N LEU A 82 9.70 1.59 -22.49
CA LEU A 82 9.95 1.46 -21.05
C LEU A 82 10.51 2.74 -20.44
N LEU A 83 11.46 3.42 -21.10
CA LEU A 83 11.98 4.71 -20.62
C LEU A 83 10.89 5.80 -20.63
N THR A 84 10.02 5.79 -21.63
CA THR A 84 8.85 6.67 -21.69
C THR A 84 7.90 6.39 -20.52
N ALA A 85 7.59 5.12 -20.28
CA ALA A 85 6.71 4.71 -19.18
C ALA A 85 7.32 5.06 -17.82
N GLU A 86 8.61 4.79 -17.60
CA GLU A 86 9.34 5.17 -16.38
C GLU A 86 9.25 6.67 -16.11
N THR A 87 9.50 7.49 -17.12
CA THR A 87 9.44 8.95 -16.99
C THR A 87 8.05 9.38 -16.52
N ASN A 88 7.00 8.83 -17.14
CA ASN A 88 5.64 9.21 -16.84
C ASN A 88 5.13 8.64 -15.50
N TYR A 89 5.48 7.41 -15.10
CA TYR A 89 5.17 6.94 -13.74
C TYR A 89 5.84 7.79 -12.66
N ASN A 90 7.08 8.26 -12.88
CA ASN A 90 7.72 9.18 -11.96
C ASN A 90 6.98 10.52 -11.90
N LEU A 91 6.50 11.05 -13.03
CA LEU A 91 5.65 12.25 -13.04
C LEU A 91 4.34 12.03 -12.27
N VAL A 92 3.70 10.86 -12.40
CA VAL A 92 2.51 10.50 -11.61
C VAL A 92 2.82 10.50 -10.13
N LEU A 93 3.95 9.93 -9.71
CA LEU A 93 4.38 9.95 -8.30
C LEU A 93 4.66 11.38 -7.81
N ASP A 94 5.38 12.17 -8.59
CA ASP A 94 5.78 13.53 -8.22
C ASP A 94 4.58 14.47 -8.10
N LYS A 95 3.59 14.34 -9.00
CA LYS A 95 2.36 15.15 -9.00
C LYS A 95 1.33 14.63 -8.00
N GLY A 96 1.24 13.30 -7.83
CA GLY A 96 0.16 12.66 -7.09
C GLY A 96 0.44 12.43 -5.61
N LEU A 97 1.68 12.16 -5.21
CA LEU A 97 2.00 11.92 -3.80
C LEU A 97 1.78 13.14 -2.89
N PRO A 98 2.08 14.39 -3.29
CA PRO A 98 1.82 15.55 -2.44
C PRO A 98 0.34 15.72 -2.05
N PRO A 99 -0.63 15.83 -2.98
CA PRO A 99 -2.04 15.93 -2.60
C PRO A 99 -2.57 14.66 -1.94
N TYR A 100 -2.07 13.49 -2.32
CA TYR A 100 -2.46 12.22 -1.68
C TYR A 100 -2.02 12.14 -0.23
N SER A 101 -0.83 12.66 0.11
CA SER A 101 -0.35 12.69 1.49
C SER A 101 -1.31 13.42 2.42
N GLU A 102 -1.89 14.55 1.99
CA GLU A 102 -2.87 15.32 2.77
C GLU A 102 -4.18 14.55 2.99
N ILE A 103 -4.64 13.82 1.97
CA ILE A 103 -5.81 12.96 2.08
C ILE A 103 -5.53 11.84 3.07
N LEU A 104 -4.39 11.18 2.92
CA LEU A 104 -4.02 10.05 3.76
C LEU A 104 -3.78 10.48 5.20
N LYS A 105 -3.22 11.68 5.44
CA LYS A 105 -3.09 12.25 6.77
C LYS A 105 -4.45 12.41 7.44
N LYS A 106 -5.45 12.99 6.77
CA LYS A 106 -6.81 13.12 7.31
C LYS A 106 -7.43 11.77 7.65
N GLN A 107 -7.27 10.77 6.78
CA GLN A 107 -7.74 9.41 7.05
C GLN A 107 -7.01 8.76 8.24
N THR A 108 -5.72 9.06 8.41
CA THR A 108 -4.92 8.58 9.53
C THR A 108 -5.35 9.26 10.84
N ASP A 109 -5.58 10.57 10.83
CA ASP A 109 -6.13 11.34 11.96
C ASP A 109 -7.49 10.77 12.41
N GLU A 110 -8.37 10.47 11.46
CA GLU A 110 -9.67 9.85 11.73
C GLU A 110 -9.51 8.45 12.33
N SER A 111 -8.64 7.61 11.76
CA SER A 111 -8.38 6.26 12.26
C SER A 111 -7.80 6.28 13.69
N ALA A 112 -6.88 7.21 13.96
CA ALA A 112 -6.30 7.41 15.29
C ALA A 112 -7.36 7.85 16.30
N THR A 113 -8.20 8.82 15.94
CA THR A 113 -9.30 9.31 16.79
C THR A 113 -10.27 8.17 17.13
N ASN A 114 -10.70 7.39 16.13
CA ASN A 114 -11.59 6.25 16.36
C ASN A 114 -10.98 5.21 17.31
N ALA A 115 -9.68 4.91 17.17
CA ALA A 115 -8.97 3.99 18.06
C ALA A 115 -8.87 4.54 19.50
N ILE A 116 -8.63 5.84 19.66
CA ILE A 116 -8.59 6.52 20.98
C ILE A 116 -9.96 6.50 21.65
N ASP A 117 -11.02 6.80 20.91
CA ASP A 117 -12.40 6.89 21.42
C ASP A 117 -12.86 5.54 21.98
N ILE A 118 -12.48 4.44 21.34
CA ILE A 118 -12.73 3.08 21.83
C ILE A 118 -11.66 2.58 22.82
N LYS A 119 -10.81 3.46 23.38
CA LYS A 119 -9.80 3.12 24.40
C LYS A 119 -8.77 2.07 23.96
N ALA A 120 -8.49 1.96 22.66
CA ALA A 120 -7.45 1.07 22.15
C ALA A 120 -6.07 1.40 22.75
N SER A 121 -5.77 2.68 23.00
CA SER A 121 -4.53 3.13 23.66
C SER A 121 -4.39 2.65 25.11
N VAL A 122 -5.48 2.25 25.75
CA VAL A 122 -5.47 1.68 27.11
C VAL A 122 -5.36 0.16 27.04
N MET A 123 -6.09 -0.48 26.12
CA MET A 123 -6.15 -1.94 26.01
C MET A 123 -4.93 -2.54 25.32
N TYR A 124 -4.35 -1.82 24.36
CA TYR A 124 -3.21 -2.24 23.53
C TYR A 124 -2.15 -1.14 23.49
N ALA A 125 -1.69 -0.71 24.66
CA ALA A 125 -0.83 0.47 24.82
C ALA A 125 0.47 0.39 24.01
N ASP A 126 1.13 -0.77 23.98
CA ASP A 126 2.42 -0.95 23.30
C ASP A 126 2.27 -0.88 21.78
N GLU A 127 1.26 -1.54 21.22
CA GLU A 127 0.96 -1.49 19.79
C GLU A 127 0.48 -0.10 19.36
N PHE A 128 -0.33 0.56 20.20
CA PHE A 128 -0.77 1.93 19.96
C PHE A 128 0.42 2.89 19.94
N ALA A 129 1.35 2.79 20.91
CA ALA A 129 2.55 3.63 20.94
C ALA A 129 3.45 3.44 19.71
N LYS A 130 3.53 2.21 19.16
CA LYS A 130 4.24 1.96 17.90
C LYS A 130 3.55 2.63 16.71
N ALA A 131 2.23 2.52 16.61
CA ALA A 131 1.45 3.19 15.57
C ALA A 131 1.63 4.72 15.65
N ASP A 132 1.58 5.28 16.86
CA ASP A 132 1.76 6.71 17.07
C ASP A 132 3.19 7.17 16.74
N THR A 133 4.21 6.38 17.10
CA THR A 133 5.59 6.70 16.71
C THR A 133 5.73 6.82 15.19
N VAL A 134 5.23 5.85 14.43
CA VAL A 134 5.25 5.89 12.95
C VAL A 134 4.47 7.11 12.43
N TYR A 135 3.35 7.44 13.06
CA TYR A 135 2.55 8.59 12.68
C TYR A 135 3.26 9.93 12.95
N GLN A 136 3.90 10.08 14.11
CA GLN A 136 4.66 11.29 14.44
C GLN A 136 5.88 11.46 13.54
N GLU A 137 6.56 10.37 13.18
CA GLU A 137 7.63 10.40 12.18
C GLU A 137 7.13 10.94 10.83
N ALA A 138 5.94 10.51 10.38
CA ALA A 138 5.33 11.05 9.16
C ALA A 138 4.97 12.53 9.31
N ASN A 139 4.38 12.93 10.44
CA ASN A 139 4.01 14.32 10.70
C ASN A 139 5.22 15.26 10.70
N ALA A 140 6.35 14.84 11.26
CA ALA A 140 7.58 15.62 11.27
C ALA A 140 8.06 15.96 9.84
N MET A 141 7.85 15.06 8.88
CA MET A 141 8.26 15.25 7.49
C MET A 141 7.53 16.41 6.80
N TYR A 142 6.34 16.82 7.24
CA TYR A 142 5.64 17.99 6.66
C TYR A 142 6.39 19.30 6.89
N THR A 143 7.23 19.36 7.93
CA THR A 143 8.02 20.55 8.28
C THR A 143 9.46 20.48 7.76
N ALA A 144 9.87 19.37 7.15
CA ALA A 144 11.19 19.22 6.57
C ALA A 144 11.40 20.14 5.37
N GLU A 145 12.65 20.63 5.22
CA GLU A 145 13.08 21.49 4.10
C GLU A 145 12.89 20.78 2.75
N THR A 146 13.24 19.49 2.69
CA THR A 146 12.94 18.61 1.56
C THR A 146 11.97 17.52 2.03
N LYS A 147 10.83 17.42 1.33
CA LYS A 147 9.79 16.43 1.65
C LYS A 147 9.97 15.21 0.77
N ASP A 148 10.36 14.09 1.37
CA ASP A 148 10.26 12.78 0.71
C ASP A 148 8.83 12.27 0.84
N TYR A 149 7.99 12.61 -0.14
CA TYR A 149 6.59 12.21 -0.12
C TYR A 149 6.39 10.69 -0.25
N ARG A 150 7.35 9.95 -0.81
CA ARG A 150 7.24 8.48 -0.89
C ARG A 150 7.32 7.86 0.50
N ILE A 151 8.32 8.26 1.28
CA ILE A 151 8.48 7.80 2.66
C ILE A 151 7.33 8.31 3.54
N MET A 152 6.91 9.57 3.37
CA MET A 152 5.82 10.15 4.15
C MET A 152 4.50 9.40 3.94
N VAL A 153 4.09 9.19 2.68
CA VAL A 153 2.86 8.46 2.34
C VAL A 153 2.92 7.02 2.86
N ASP A 154 4.08 6.36 2.76
CA ASP A 154 4.24 5.01 3.29
C ASP A 154 4.04 4.94 4.81
N LYS A 155 4.64 5.87 5.57
CA LYS A 155 4.45 5.95 7.02
C LYS A 155 3.02 6.29 7.41
N LEU A 156 2.38 7.24 6.72
CA LEU A 156 0.96 7.56 6.94
C LEU A 156 0.08 6.33 6.70
N TYR A 157 0.33 5.57 5.63
CA TYR A 157 -0.42 4.36 5.32
C TYR A 157 -0.23 3.29 6.41
N GLN A 158 1.01 3.03 6.83
CA GLN A 158 1.32 2.09 7.91
C GLN A 158 0.61 2.46 9.21
N ALA A 159 0.66 3.75 9.61
CA ALA A 159 -0.03 4.24 10.79
C ALA A 159 -1.56 4.09 10.69
N LYS A 160 -2.15 4.45 9.55
CA LYS A 160 -3.59 4.29 9.30
C LYS A 160 -4.05 2.85 9.47
N VAL A 161 -3.34 1.90 8.85
CA VAL A 161 -3.65 0.47 8.96
C VAL A 161 -3.52 0.01 10.41
N ALA A 162 -2.42 0.38 11.09
CA ALA A 162 -2.21 0.00 12.49
C ALA A 162 -3.32 0.52 13.43
N TYR A 163 -3.73 1.78 13.28
CA TYR A 163 -4.85 2.33 14.06
C TYR A 163 -6.18 1.65 13.75
N THR A 164 -6.45 1.34 12.48
CA THR A 164 -7.67 0.63 12.06
C THR A 164 -7.72 -0.77 12.67
N ASP A 165 -6.60 -1.49 12.66
CA ASP A 165 -6.50 -2.82 13.26
C ASP A 165 -6.68 -2.77 14.79
N LEU A 166 -6.12 -1.75 15.44
CA LEU A 166 -6.30 -1.53 16.88
C LEU A 166 -7.76 -1.24 17.22
N TYR A 167 -8.43 -0.39 16.44
CA TYR A 167 -9.86 -0.14 16.58
C TYR A 167 -10.65 -1.46 16.48
N ASN A 168 -10.43 -2.24 15.42
CA ASN A 168 -11.15 -3.48 15.18
C ASN A 168 -10.94 -4.52 16.30
N LYS A 169 -9.68 -4.72 16.73
CA LYS A 169 -9.34 -5.62 17.85
C LYS A 169 -9.98 -5.19 19.16
N THR A 170 -10.06 -3.88 19.41
CA THR A 170 -10.64 -3.34 20.63
C THR A 170 -12.16 -3.46 20.61
N LYS A 171 -12.77 -3.18 19.45
CA LYS A 171 -14.20 -3.38 19.24
C LYS A 171 -14.60 -4.84 19.47
N GLU A 172 -13.87 -5.79 18.89
CA GLU A 172 -14.15 -7.22 19.08
C GLU A 172 -14.07 -7.64 20.56
N GLN A 173 -13.08 -7.13 21.31
CA GLN A 173 -12.98 -7.37 22.75
C GLN A 173 -14.20 -6.84 23.52
N PHE A 174 -14.66 -5.63 23.20
CA PHE A 174 -15.85 -5.07 23.85
C PHE A 174 -17.11 -5.84 23.49
N ASP A 175 -17.32 -6.17 22.22
CA ASP A 175 -18.48 -6.95 21.79
C ASP A 175 -18.56 -8.30 22.55
N ARG A 176 -17.42 -9.00 22.69
CA ARG A 176 -17.33 -10.25 23.48
C ARG A 176 -17.59 -10.01 24.98
N SER A 177 -17.11 -8.90 25.51
CA SER A 177 -17.30 -8.56 26.93
C SER A 177 -18.76 -8.22 27.24
N ASP A 178 -19.44 -7.52 26.35
CA ASP A 178 -20.86 -7.18 26.48
C ASP A 178 -21.75 -8.43 26.41
N GLU A 179 -21.43 -9.37 25.52
CA GLU A 179 -22.11 -10.67 25.46
C GLU A 179 -21.93 -11.46 26.76
N ALA A 180 -20.70 -11.53 27.29
CA ALA A 180 -20.43 -12.19 28.55
C ALA A 180 -21.18 -11.51 29.73
N LEU A 181 -21.22 -10.18 29.76
CA LEU A 181 -21.93 -9.43 30.80
C LEU A 181 -23.44 -9.68 30.74
N LYS A 182 -24.01 -9.77 29.54
CA LYS A 182 -25.43 -10.13 29.35
C LYS A 182 -25.72 -11.51 29.93
N LEU A 183 -24.90 -12.51 29.63
CA LEU A 183 -25.05 -13.86 30.17
C LEU A 183 -24.94 -13.89 31.70
N VAL A 184 -24.03 -13.10 32.28
CA VAL A 184 -23.91 -12.97 33.75
C VAL A 184 -25.18 -12.36 34.35
N LYS A 185 -25.72 -11.28 33.75
CA LYS A 185 -26.97 -10.65 34.22
C LYS A 185 -28.17 -11.61 34.15
N GLU A 186 -28.28 -12.39 33.07
CA GLU A 186 -29.34 -13.39 32.93
C GLU A 186 -29.24 -14.48 34.01
N ARG A 187 -28.03 -14.95 34.32
CA ARG A 187 -27.81 -15.92 35.41
C ARG A 187 -28.12 -15.34 36.79
N LEU A 188 -27.75 -14.08 37.04
CA LEU A 188 -28.07 -13.40 38.30
C LEU A 188 -29.58 -13.31 38.50
N ALA A 189 -30.33 -12.90 37.47
CA ALA A 189 -31.79 -12.85 37.54
C ALA A 189 -32.43 -14.22 37.80
N GLN A 190 -31.87 -15.30 37.23
CA GLN A 190 -32.32 -16.67 37.52
C GLN A 190 -32.07 -17.07 38.98
N LEU A 191 -30.89 -16.75 39.51
CA LEU A 191 -30.55 -17.04 40.91
C LEU A 191 -31.43 -16.25 41.88
N GLU A 192 -31.69 -14.97 41.59
CA GLU A 192 -32.61 -14.13 42.39
C GLU A 192 -34.02 -14.71 42.40
N LYS A 193 -34.51 -15.18 41.25
CA LYS A 193 -35.82 -15.83 41.16
C LYS A 193 -35.88 -17.11 41.99
N MET A 194 -34.86 -17.97 41.89
CA MET A 194 -34.78 -19.19 42.69
C MET A 194 -34.77 -18.90 44.20
N MET A 195 -34.07 -17.84 44.61
CA MET A 195 -34.02 -17.42 46.02
C MET A 195 -35.39 -16.99 46.52
N GLN A 196 -36.13 -16.20 45.74
CA GLN A 196 -37.50 -15.80 46.06
C GLN A 196 -38.45 -17.00 46.14
N GLU A 197 -38.30 -17.97 45.24
CA GLU A 197 -39.09 -19.21 45.28
C GLU A 197 -38.81 -20.04 46.55
N ILE A 198 -37.54 -20.10 46.99
CA ILE A 198 -37.15 -20.76 48.25
C ILE A 198 -37.75 -20.02 49.46
N GLU A 199 -37.61 -18.69 49.52
CA GLU A 199 -38.14 -17.89 50.63
C GLU A 199 -39.67 -18.00 50.74
N ALA A 200 -40.39 -18.00 49.61
CA ALA A 200 -41.83 -18.20 49.59
C ALA A 200 -42.22 -19.60 50.09
N PHE A 201 -41.48 -20.64 49.70
CA PHE A 201 -41.71 -22.00 50.15
C PHE A 201 -41.47 -22.18 51.66
N GLU A 202 -40.45 -21.52 52.21
CA GLU A 202 -40.16 -21.53 53.65
C GLU A 202 -41.23 -20.80 54.47
N GLN A 203 -41.88 -19.77 53.91
CA GLN A 203 -43.01 -19.09 54.54
C GLN A 203 -44.31 -19.90 54.50
N GLU A 204 -44.51 -20.76 53.49
CA GLU A 204 -45.69 -21.65 53.42
C GLU A 204 -45.57 -22.88 54.34
N GLN A 205 -44.36 -23.23 54.79
CA GLN A 205 -44.13 -24.38 55.68
C GLN A 205 -44.14 -24.06 57.18
N ASN A 206 -44.17 -22.78 57.57
CA ASN A 206 -44.24 -22.31 58.96
C ASN A 206 -45.63 -21.74 59.29
#